data_AF-A0A382YUK6-F1
#
_entry.id   AF-A0A382YUK6-F1
#
_cell.length_a   1.000
_cell.length_b   1.000
_cell.length_c   1.000
_cell.angle_alpha   90.00
_cell.angle_beta   90.00
_cell.angle_gamma   90.00
#
_symmetry.space_group_name_H-M   'P 1'
#
loop_
_entity.id
_entity.type
_entity.pdbx_description
1 polymer ?
#
loop_
_entity_poly.entity_id
_entity_poly.type
_entity_poly.pdbx_seq_one_letter_code
_entity_poly.pdbx_strand_id
1 'polypeptide(L)'
;MSFATMKKNRNKSLESLIKETEKINSPSFGNGDDDRFWRTALDKSGNGYAVIRFLPAPTGEDVPWVRTFNHGFQGPGGWYIENSLTTLGQKDPVSEYNTSLWNSGIEANKDIARKQKRRLTYISNVYIVKDPSNPENEGTVRLFKYGKKIFDKVNDMMNPSFEDETPRNPFDFWEGANFKMKIRKVDGFSNYDKSEFDNPAPLLEDDDKMEEIWKTQHSLQEFLAPDNFKSYNDLKVKLDKILGT
;
A
#
# COMPACT_ATOMS: atom_id res chain seq x y z
N MET A 1 18.52 -5.73 7.32
CA MET A 1 19.60 -4.79 7.73
C MET A 1 19.56 -4.48 9.24
N SER A 2 20.64 -3.94 9.84
CA SER A 2 20.67 -3.43 11.24
C SER A 2 20.49 -1.89 11.29
N PHE A 3 20.04 -1.33 12.42
CA PHE A 3 19.79 0.11 12.58
C PHE A 3 21.04 0.98 12.34
N ALA A 4 22.19 0.58 12.91
CA ALA A 4 23.46 1.26 12.69
C ALA A 4 23.92 1.22 11.22
N THR A 5 23.63 0.13 10.51
CA THR A 5 23.91 0.03 9.07
C THR A 5 22.96 0.90 8.25
N MET A 6 21.70 1.05 8.67
CA MET A 6 20.72 1.94 8.03
C MET A 6 21.15 3.41 8.09
N LYS A 7 21.60 3.87 9.28
CA LYS A 7 22.12 5.24 9.46
C LYS A 7 23.33 5.53 8.57
N LYS A 8 24.22 4.55 8.36
CA LYS A 8 25.41 4.69 7.51
C LYS A 8 25.11 4.62 6.01
N ASN A 9 24.06 3.89 5.58
CA ASN A 9 23.81 3.56 4.17
C ASN A 9 22.58 4.27 3.55
N ARG A 10 22.20 5.45 4.06
CA ARG A 10 21.00 6.20 3.65
C ARG A 10 20.87 6.39 2.13
N ASN A 11 21.96 6.77 1.45
CA ASN A 11 21.96 6.99 -0.01
C ASN A 11 21.77 5.71 -0.82
N LYS A 12 22.34 4.58 -0.37
CA LYS A 12 22.21 3.28 -1.04
C LYS A 12 20.79 2.70 -0.91
N SER A 13 20.11 3.03 0.20
CA SER A 13 18.68 2.72 0.35
C SER A 13 17.88 3.38 -0.76
N LEU A 14 18.07 4.69 -1.01
CA LEU A 14 17.31 5.42 -2.02
C LEU A 14 17.41 4.77 -3.41
N GLU A 15 18.62 4.47 -3.91
CA GLU A 15 18.82 3.81 -5.21
C GLU A 15 18.04 2.48 -5.35
N SER A 16 17.98 1.69 -4.28
CA SER A 16 17.24 0.42 -4.29
C SER A 16 15.72 0.62 -4.35
N LEU A 17 15.21 1.68 -3.71
CA LEU A 17 13.78 2.02 -3.70
C LEU A 17 13.31 2.50 -5.08
N ILE A 18 14.14 3.30 -5.75
CA ILE A 18 13.88 3.80 -7.11
C ILE A 18 13.70 2.65 -8.10
N LYS A 19 14.48 1.56 -7.97
CA LYS A 19 14.36 0.39 -8.85
C LYS A 19 13.05 -0.38 -8.68
N GLU A 20 12.46 -0.37 -7.48
CA GLU A 20 11.21 -1.10 -7.22
C GLU A 20 9.94 -0.33 -7.59
N THR A 21 10.03 0.97 -7.91
CA THR A 21 8.85 1.80 -8.18
C THR A 21 8.28 1.66 -9.59
N GLU A 22 9.00 1.08 -10.56
CA GLU A 22 8.62 1.00 -11.98
C GLU A 22 7.38 0.11 -12.30
N LYS A 23 6.66 -0.41 -11.30
CA LYS A 23 5.63 -1.45 -11.51
C LYS A 23 4.26 -1.06 -10.91
N ILE A 24 3.39 -0.28 -11.58
CA ILE A 24 2.18 0.33 -10.94
C ILE A 24 0.84 0.31 -11.75
N ASN A 25 -0.31 0.03 -11.08
CA ASN A 25 -1.71 0.37 -11.46
C ASN A 25 -2.77 0.15 -10.30
N SER A 26 -3.61 1.15 -9.96
CA SER A 26 -4.44 1.46 -8.73
C SER A 26 -5.40 0.43 -8.01
N PRO A 27 -5.77 0.65 -6.71
CA PRO A 27 -6.80 -0.11 -5.96
C PRO A 27 -7.96 0.68 -5.27
N SER A 28 -8.87 -0.07 -4.62
CA SER A 28 -9.82 0.30 -3.55
C SER A 28 -9.76 -0.74 -2.41
N PHE A 29 -9.82 -0.29 -1.15
CA PHE A 29 -9.50 -1.08 0.05
C PHE A 29 -10.61 -2.06 0.48
N GLY A 30 -10.27 -3.34 0.64
CA GLY A 30 -11.12 -4.35 1.30
C GLY A 30 -10.94 -4.33 2.83
N ASN A 31 -12.00 -4.67 3.57
CA ASN A 31 -11.94 -4.86 5.02
C ASN A 31 -11.25 -6.18 5.37
N GLY A 32 -10.27 -6.11 6.25
CA GLY A 32 -9.62 -7.25 6.89
C GLY A 32 -9.41 -6.89 8.35
N ASP A 33 -9.87 -7.79 9.21
CA ASP A 33 -10.03 -7.74 10.66
C ASP A 33 -8.68 -7.87 11.40
N ASP A 34 -7.66 -7.16 10.89
CA ASP A 34 -6.31 -7.19 11.45
C ASP A 34 -6.05 -5.84 12.12
N ASP A 35 -6.09 -5.85 13.45
CA ASP A 35 -5.97 -4.69 14.33
C ASP A 35 -4.63 -3.94 14.17
N ARG A 36 -3.63 -4.54 13.52
CA ARG A 36 -2.36 -3.88 13.21
C ARG A 36 -2.54 -2.82 12.12
N PHE A 37 -3.57 -2.93 11.29
CA PHE A 37 -3.83 -1.97 10.23
C PHE A 37 -4.50 -0.72 10.76
N TRP A 38 -3.85 0.40 10.50
CA TRP A 38 -4.44 1.70 10.75
C TRP A 38 -5.18 2.22 9.52
N ARG A 39 -6.27 2.94 9.78
CA ARG A 39 -7.05 3.67 8.78
C ARG A 39 -7.44 5.01 9.37
N THR A 40 -7.37 6.05 8.55
CA THR A 40 -7.90 7.36 8.93
C THR A 40 -9.41 7.28 9.02
N ALA A 41 -9.96 7.62 10.19
CA ALA A 41 -11.40 7.79 10.34
C ALA A 41 -11.88 8.97 9.50
N LEU A 42 -13.10 8.83 8.97
CA LEU A 42 -13.75 9.86 8.19
C LEU A 42 -14.85 10.50 9.04
N ASP A 43 -14.97 11.81 8.94
CA ASP A 43 -16.09 12.55 9.50
C ASP A 43 -17.40 12.24 8.76
N LYS A 44 -18.52 12.76 9.27
CA LYS A 44 -19.85 12.59 8.65
C LYS A 44 -19.93 13.11 7.20
N SER A 45 -19.01 13.99 6.82
CA SER A 45 -18.91 14.58 5.48
C SER A 45 -17.97 13.78 4.57
N GLY A 46 -17.35 12.71 5.06
CA GLY A 46 -16.40 11.88 4.33
C GLY A 46 -15.00 12.49 4.22
N ASN A 47 -14.67 13.48 5.05
CA ASN A 47 -13.32 14.04 5.14
C ASN A 47 -12.53 13.35 6.25
N GLY A 48 -11.23 13.19 6.04
CA GLY A 48 -10.33 12.60 7.03
C GLY A 48 -9.05 13.41 7.10
N TYR A 49 -8.47 13.49 8.29
CA TYR A 49 -7.18 14.13 8.49
C TYR A 49 -6.35 13.34 9.49
N ALA A 50 -5.10 13.06 9.11
CA ALA A 50 -4.11 12.47 9.97
C ALA A 50 -2.71 12.87 9.50
N VAL A 51 -1.74 12.75 10.39
CA VAL A 51 -0.31 12.89 10.07
C VAL A 51 0.36 11.59 10.41
N ILE A 52 1.02 10.98 9.43
CA ILE A 52 1.75 9.73 9.59
C ILE A 52 3.19 9.91 9.13
N ARG A 53 4.11 9.11 9.64
CA ARG A 53 5.48 9.03 9.17
C ARG A 53 5.72 7.65 8.59
N PHE A 54 6.08 7.57 7.31
CA PHE A 54 6.50 6.31 6.71
C PHE A 54 7.81 5.85 7.36
N LEU A 55 7.89 4.57 7.71
CA LEU A 55 9.02 3.98 8.41
C LEU A 55 9.90 3.17 7.46
N PRO A 56 11.22 3.06 7.73
CA PRO A 56 12.12 2.32 6.86
C PRO A 56 11.85 0.81 6.90
N ALA A 57 12.64 0.04 6.15
CA ALA A 57 12.46 -1.40 6.10
C ALA A 57 12.56 -2.02 7.50
N PRO A 58 11.65 -2.94 7.88
CA PRO A 58 11.72 -3.62 9.17
C PRO A 58 12.97 -4.50 9.25
N THR A 59 13.29 -4.98 10.47
CA THR A 59 14.46 -5.83 10.69
C THR A 59 14.45 -7.05 9.76
N GLY A 60 15.57 -7.28 9.07
CA GLY A 60 15.71 -8.42 8.14
C GLY A 60 15.16 -8.18 6.73
N GLU A 61 14.52 -7.04 6.46
CA GLU A 61 13.99 -6.69 5.15
C GLU A 61 14.77 -5.52 4.53
N ASP A 62 14.68 -5.39 3.19
CA ASP A 62 15.38 -4.35 2.42
C ASP A 62 14.44 -3.27 1.88
N VAL A 63 13.14 -3.57 1.74
CA VAL A 63 12.14 -2.66 1.15
C VAL A 63 11.12 -2.25 2.22
N PRO A 64 10.80 -0.95 2.39
CA PRO A 64 9.86 -0.45 3.39
C PRO A 64 8.39 -0.57 2.98
N TRP A 65 8.10 -1.21 1.84
CA TRP A 65 6.77 -1.56 1.41
C TRP A 65 6.74 -2.94 0.76
N VAL A 66 5.58 -3.57 0.79
CA VAL A 66 5.27 -4.70 -0.09
C VAL A 66 4.12 -4.36 -1.02
N ARG A 67 4.13 -5.04 -2.16
CA ARG A 67 3.16 -4.83 -3.22
C ARG A 67 2.31 -6.07 -3.38
N THR A 68 0.99 -5.91 -3.23
CA THR A 68 0.02 -7.00 -3.31
C THR A 68 -1.05 -6.68 -4.35
N PHE A 69 -1.61 -7.72 -4.96
CA PHE A 69 -2.76 -7.61 -5.85
C PHE A 69 -3.92 -8.43 -5.29
N ASN A 70 -5.14 -7.91 -5.41
CA ASN A 70 -6.35 -8.65 -5.06
C ASN A 70 -7.46 -8.42 -6.08
N HIS A 71 -8.40 -9.35 -6.17
CA HIS A 71 -9.64 -9.18 -6.93
C HIS A 71 -10.79 -8.92 -5.97
N GLY A 72 -11.74 -8.09 -6.41
CA GLY A 72 -12.91 -7.70 -5.63
C GLY A 72 -14.06 -7.37 -6.57
N PHE A 73 -14.99 -8.30 -6.78
CA PHE A 73 -16.15 -8.09 -7.65
C PHE A 73 -17.33 -8.96 -7.20
N GLN A 74 -18.53 -8.60 -7.69
CA GLN A 74 -19.75 -9.33 -7.43
C GLN A 74 -20.24 -9.98 -8.72
N GLY A 75 -20.60 -11.26 -8.64
CA GLY A 75 -21.26 -12.03 -9.70
C GLY A 75 -22.57 -12.64 -9.21
N PRO A 76 -23.25 -13.45 -10.06
CA PRO A 76 -24.49 -14.13 -9.70
C PRO A 76 -24.39 -14.98 -8.42
N GLY A 77 -23.24 -15.60 -8.18
CA GLY A 77 -22.98 -16.44 -7.00
C GLY A 77 -22.50 -15.67 -5.76
N GLY A 78 -22.48 -14.34 -5.78
CA GLY A 78 -22.08 -13.50 -4.66
C GLY A 78 -20.75 -12.75 -4.90
N TRP A 79 -19.97 -12.56 -3.83
CA TRP A 79 -18.72 -11.78 -3.88
C TRP A 79 -17.47 -12.65 -4.06
N TYR A 80 -16.63 -12.27 -5.02
CA TYR A 80 -15.26 -12.72 -5.14
C TYR A 80 -14.33 -11.65 -4.54
N ILE A 81 -13.76 -11.94 -3.36
CA ILE A 81 -12.76 -11.10 -2.70
C ILE A 81 -11.61 -12.03 -2.31
N GLU A 82 -10.52 -11.99 -3.04
CA GLU A 82 -9.35 -12.87 -2.83
C GLU A 82 -8.06 -12.18 -3.27
N ASN A 83 -6.94 -12.56 -2.64
CA ASN A 83 -5.61 -12.18 -3.10
C ASN A 83 -5.31 -12.84 -4.46
N SER A 84 -4.62 -12.11 -5.33
CA SER A 84 -4.23 -12.58 -6.64
C SER A 84 -2.86 -13.25 -6.59
N LEU A 85 -2.78 -14.45 -7.18
CA LEU A 85 -1.54 -15.20 -7.34
C LEU A 85 -0.50 -14.45 -8.20
N THR A 86 -0.95 -13.47 -8.98
CA THR A 86 -0.04 -12.59 -9.73
C THR A 86 0.86 -11.73 -8.83
N THR A 87 0.52 -11.58 -7.55
CA THR A 87 1.40 -11.00 -6.52
C THR A 87 2.70 -11.79 -6.40
N LEU A 88 2.62 -13.12 -6.48
CA LEU A 88 3.75 -14.04 -6.41
C LEU A 88 4.34 -14.35 -7.80
N GLY A 89 3.91 -13.64 -8.85
CA GLY A 89 4.31 -13.92 -10.24
C GLY A 89 3.72 -15.21 -10.82
N GLN A 90 2.72 -15.79 -10.18
CA GLN A 90 2.08 -17.03 -10.61
C GLN A 90 0.85 -16.78 -11.50
N LYS A 91 0.38 -17.84 -12.16
CA LYS A 91 -0.89 -17.82 -12.92
C LYS A 91 -2.07 -17.65 -11.97
N ASP A 92 -3.07 -16.89 -12.42
CA ASP A 92 -4.24 -16.52 -11.63
C ASP A 92 -5.50 -16.72 -12.50
N PRO A 93 -6.50 -17.49 -12.02
CA PRO A 93 -7.64 -17.87 -12.84
C PRO A 93 -8.53 -16.67 -13.24
N VAL A 94 -8.61 -15.64 -12.40
CA VAL A 94 -9.36 -14.41 -12.73
C VAL A 94 -8.63 -13.62 -13.81
N SER A 95 -7.30 -13.56 -13.72
CA SER A 95 -6.47 -12.88 -14.72
C SER A 95 -6.52 -13.56 -16.08
N GLU A 96 -6.50 -14.89 -16.12
CA GLU A 96 -6.68 -15.67 -17.35
C GLU A 96 -8.07 -15.47 -17.95
N TYR A 97 -9.11 -15.57 -17.11
CA TYR A 97 -10.50 -15.32 -17.53
C TYR A 97 -10.69 -13.91 -18.10
N ASN A 98 -10.17 -12.88 -17.42
CA ASN A 98 -10.23 -11.50 -17.87
C ASN A 98 -9.49 -11.28 -19.19
N THR A 99 -8.37 -11.97 -19.40
CA THR A 99 -7.63 -11.92 -20.66
C THR A 99 -8.48 -12.50 -21.79
N SER A 100 -9.20 -13.60 -21.55
CA SER A 100 -10.12 -14.19 -22.53
C SER A 100 -11.28 -13.25 -22.89
N LEU A 101 -11.86 -12.58 -21.89
CA LEU A 101 -12.90 -11.57 -22.08
C LEU A 101 -12.40 -10.38 -22.89
N TRP A 102 -11.21 -9.88 -22.56
CA TRP A 102 -10.61 -8.74 -23.26
C TRP A 102 -10.33 -9.05 -24.73
N ASN A 103 -9.77 -10.23 -24.99
CA ASN A 103 -9.41 -10.69 -26.33
C ASN A 103 -10.61 -11.09 -27.19
N SER A 104 -11.80 -11.26 -26.60
CA SER A 104 -13.03 -11.49 -27.36
C SER A 104 -13.42 -10.32 -28.27
N GLY A 105 -12.88 -9.13 -28.03
CA GLY A 105 -13.18 -7.91 -28.80
C GLY A 105 -14.55 -7.28 -28.50
N ILE A 106 -15.42 -7.98 -27.76
CA ILE A 106 -16.78 -7.55 -27.40
C ILE A 106 -16.70 -6.54 -26.25
N GLU A 107 -17.30 -5.35 -26.41
CA GLU A 107 -17.21 -4.29 -25.39
C GLU A 107 -17.86 -4.70 -24.06
N ALA A 108 -18.98 -5.43 -24.10
CA ALA A 108 -19.62 -5.97 -22.90
C ALA A 108 -18.69 -6.89 -22.10
N ASN A 109 -17.85 -7.70 -22.78
CA ASN A 109 -16.87 -8.55 -22.12
C ASN A 109 -15.72 -7.74 -21.52
N LYS A 110 -15.29 -6.66 -22.20
CA LYS A 110 -14.29 -5.73 -21.64
C LYS A 110 -14.81 -5.03 -20.39
N ASP A 111 -16.09 -4.67 -20.35
CA ASP A 111 -16.71 -4.09 -19.14
C ASP A 111 -16.70 -5.06 -17.95
N ILE A 112 -16.95 -6.35 -18.21
CA ILE A 112 -16.80 -7.39 -17.19
C ILE A 112 -15.34 -7.46 -16.72
N ALA A 113 -14.38 -7.52 -17.64
CA ALA A 113 -12.95 -7.58 -17.30
C ALA A 113 -12.48 -6.34 -16.52
N ARG A 114 -13.01 -5.15 -16.82
CA ARG A 114 -12.74 -3.91 -16.06
C ARG A 114 -13.25 -4.00 -14.63
N LYS A 115 -14.46 -4.54 -14.42
CA LYS A 115 -15.04 -4.73 -13.07
C LYS A 115 -14.29 -5.79 -12.26
N GLN A 116 -13.77 -6.81 -12.92
CA GLN A 116 -13.01 -7.90 -12.30
C GLN A 116 -11.51 -7.60 -12.20
N LYS A 117 -11.04 -6.45 -12.70
CA LYS A 117 -9.62 -6.08 -12.74
C LYS A 117 -9.00 -6.16 -11.34
N ARG A 118 -7.78 -6.72 -11.28
CA ARG A 118 -6.99 -6.74 -10.04
C ARG A 118 -6.72 -5.32 -9.54
N ARG A 119 -6.70 -5.19 -8.23
CA ARG A 119 -6.46 -3.96 -7.46
C ARG A 119 -5.08 -4.07 -6.84
N LEU A 120 -4.24 -3.07 -7.01
CA LEU A 120 -2.88 -3.01 -6.47
C LEU A 120 -2.83 -2.31 -5.11
N THR A 121 -2.44 -3.00 -4.06
CA THR A 121 -2.28 -2.39 -2.75
C THR A 121 -0.81 -2.40 -2.33
N TYR A 122 -0.36 -1.28 -1.79
CA TYR A 122 0.90 -1.14 -1.10
C TYR A 122 0.68 -1.24 0.40
N ILE A 123 1.61 -1.85 1.11
CA ILE A 123 1.58 -2.00 2.56
C ILE A 123 2.93 -1.56 3.11
N SER A 124 2.92 -0.62 4.06
CA SER A 124 4.14 -0.14 4.75
C SER A 124 3.88 -0.01 6.23
N ASN A 125 4.96 -0.07 7.02
CA ASN A 125 4.92 0.38 8.41
C ASN A 125 4.87 1.91 8.45
N VAL A 126 4.04 2.45 9.32
CA VAL A 126 3.93 3.88 9.58
C VAL A 126 3.90 4.15 11.08
N TYR A 127 4.47 5.27 11.48
CA TYR A 127 4.31 5.83 12.81
C TYR A 127 3.20 6.89 12.79
N ILE A 128 2.24 6.78 13.69
CA ILE A 128 1.11 7.71 13.76
C ILE A 128 1.54 8.95 14.55
N VAL A 129 1.77 10.06 13.84
CA VAL A 129 2.19 11.34 14.44
C VAL A 129 0.98 12.09 15.01
N LYS A 130 -0.14 12.07 14.29
CA LYS A 130 -1.38 12.73 14.71
C LYS A 130 -2.59 12.03 14.11
N ASP A 131 -3.54 11.65 14.95
CA ASP A 131 -4.82 11.08 14.56
C ASP A 131 -5.93 11.69 15.43
N PRO A 132 -6.46 12.87 15.06
CA PRO A 132 -7.43 13.59 15.89
C PRO A 132 -8.73 12.82 16.12
N SER A 133 -9.02 11.81 15.27
CA SER A 133 -10.24 11.03 15.39
C SER A 133 -10.08 9.82 16.32
N ASN A 134 -8.85 9.34 16.49
CA ASN A 134 -8.50 8.22 17.36
C ASN A 134 -7.13 8.50 18.03
N PRO A 135 -7.07 9.41 19.01
CA PRO A 135 -5.81 9.84 19.62
C PRO A 135 -5.01 8.71 20.27
N GLU A 136 -5.65 7.59 20.61
CA GLU A 136 -5.01 6.38 21.14
C GLU A 136 -4.03 5.72 20.15
N ASN A 137 -4.12 6.05 18.86
CA ASN A 137 -3.17 5.57 17.86
C ASN A 137 -1.88 6.39 17.85
N GLU A 138 -1.89 7.62 18.35
CA GLU A 138 -0.73 8.52 18.31
C GLU A 138 0.45 7.90 19.07
N GLY A 139 1.64 7.96 18.46
CA GLY A 139 2.84 7.37 19.03
C GLY A 139 3.03 5.87 18.76
N THR A 140 2.09 5.21 18.07
CA THR A 140 2.18 3.77 17.77
C THR A 140 2.66 3.50 16.34
N VAL A 141 3.30 2.34 16.16
CA VAL A 141 3.59 1.78 14.83
C VAL A 141 2.40 0.96 14.38
N ARG A 142 1.97 1.20 13.14
CA ARG A 142 0.84 0.51 12.51
C ARG A 142 1.17 0.15 11.07
N LEU A 143 0.41 -0.77 10.50
CA LEU A 143 0.46 -1.06 9.07
C LEU A 143 -0.51 -0.15 8.32
N PHE A 144 -0.06 0.42 7.21
CA PHE A 144 -0.89 1.26 6.36
C PHE A 144 -1.05 0.63 4.97
N LYS A 145 -2.29 0.31 4.60
CA LYS A 145 -2.64 -0.07 3.23
C LYS A 145 -2.94 1.18 2.44
N TYR A 146 -2.26 1.37 1.32
CA TYR A 146 -2.50 2.50 0.43
C TYR A 146 -2.47 2.11 -1.05
N GLY A 147 -2.99 2.98 -1.90
CA GLY A 147 -3.06 2.76 -3.34
C GLY A 147 -2.04 3.57 -4.13
N LYS A 148 -2.11 3.42 -5.45
CA LYS A 148 -1.23 4.12 -6.42
C LYS A 148 -1.09 5.61 -6.13
N LYS A 149 -2.18 6.35 -5.87
CA LYS A 149 -2.11 7.80 -5.65
C LYS A 149 -1.18 8.23 -4.50
N ILE A 150 -1.15 7.46 -3.41
CA ILE A 150 -0.26 7.75 -2.28
C ILE A 150 1.15 7.26 -2.60
N PHE A 151 1.27 6.09 -3.24
CA PHE A 151 2.56 5.58 -3.68
C PHE A 151 3.24 6.51 -4.69
N ASP A 152 2.49 7.14 -5.59
CA ASP A 152 3.00 8.12 -6.54
C ASP A 152 3.61 9.30 -5.78
N LYS A 153 2.93 9.85 -4.75
CA LYS A 153 3.50 10.91 -3.90
C LYS A 153 4.79 10.48 -3.18
N VAL A 154 4.84 9.23 -2.70
CA VAL A 154 6.04 8.64 -2.10
C VAL A 154 7.16 8.54 -3.14
N ASN A 155 6.84 8.06 -4.34
CA ASN A 155 7.79 7.92 -5.44
C ASN A 155 8.28 9.28 -5.95
N ASP A 156 7.41 10.26 -6.11
CA ASP A 156 7.76 11.61 -6.58
C ASP A 156 8.75 12.28 -5.62
N MET A 157 8.67 12.00 -4.32
CA MET A 157 9.66 12.46 -3.35
C MET A 157 11.03 11.78 -3.53
N MET A 158 11.04 10.47 -3.88
CA MET A 158 12.26 9.71 -4.13
C MET A 158 12.86 9.94 -5.53
N ASN A 159 12.00 10.24 -6.49
CA ASN A 159 12.26 10.39 -7.93
C ASN A 159 11.55 11.64 -8.46
N PRO A 160 12.01 12.83 -8.04
CA PRO A 160 11.42 14.07 -8.53
C PRO A 160 11.56 14.19 -10.05
N SER A 161 10.58 14.84 -10.67
CA SER A 161 10.51 14.99 -12.14
C SER A 161 11.22 16.25 -12.65
N PHE A 162 11.60 17.16 -11.75
CA PHE A 162 12.21 18.45 -12.08
C PHE A 162 13.62 18.58 -11.49
N GLU A 163 14.52 19.24 -12.21
CA GLU A 163 15.95 19.34 -11.84
C GLU A 163 16.21 20.18 -10.58
N ASP A 164 15.28 21.05 -10.20
CA ASP A 164 15.36 21.88 -8.99
C ASP A 164 14.84 21.16 -7.73
N GLU A 165 14.24 19.99 -7.88
CA GLU A 165 13.77 19.16 -6.79
C GLU A 165 14.83 18.14 -6.36
N THR A 166 15.19 18.13 -5.07
CA THR A 166 16.17 17.19 -4.54
C THR A 166 15.51 15.86 -4.20
N PRO A 167 15.98 14.71 -4.73
CA PRO A 167 15.51 13.39 -4.33
C PRO A 167 15.68 13.15 -2.83
N ARG A 168 14.63 12.67 -2.16
CA ARG A 168 14.64 12.38 -0.73
C ARG A 168 13.94 11.08 -0.42
N ASN A 169 14.46 10.35 0.57
CA ASN A 169 13.83 9.13 1.05
C ASN A 169 12.77 9.46 2.13
N PRO A 170 11.45 9.35 1.84
CA PRO A 170 10.41 9.65 2.83
C PRO A 170 10.39 8.66 3.99
N PHE A 171 11.02 7.49 3.83
CA PHE A 171 11.10 6.43 4.84
C PHE A 171 12.28 6.61 5.81
N ASP A 172 13.16 7.60 5.61
CA ASP A 172 14.33 7.79 6.46
C ASP A 172 13.94 8.38 7.84
N PHE A 173 14.51 7.83 8.92
CA PHE A 173 14.23 8.30 10.28
C PHE A 173 14.75 9.72 10.55
N TRP A 174 15.86 10.13 9.93
CA TRP A 174 16.54 11.40 10.21
C TRP A 174 16.21 12.48 9.19
N GLU A 175 16.09 12.12 7.92
CA GLU A 175 15.93 13.05 6.78
C GLU A 175 14.66 12.78 5.96
N GLY A 176 13.78 11.89 6.42
CA GLY A 176 12.45 11.70 5.84
C GLY A 176 11.49 12.84 6.20
N ALA A 177 10.21 12.65 5.86
CA ALA A 177 9.19 13.65 6.13
C ALA A 177 7.87 13.03 6.63
N ASN A 178 7.15 13.81 7.42
CA ASN A 178 5.79 13.46 7.80
C ASN A 178 4.86 13.63 6.60
N PHE A 179 3.89 12.74 6.46
CA PHE A 179 2.87 12.77 5.44
C PHE A 179 1.54 13.25 6.05
N LYS A 180 1.09 14.43 5.64
CA LYS A 180 -0.22 14.98 5.98
C LYS A 180 -1.26 14.34 5.07
N MET A 181 -1.93 13.32 5.56
CA MET A 181 -3.04 12.71 4.85
C MET A 181 -4.31 13.56 5.01
N LYS A 182 -4.84 14.01 3.87
CA LYS A 182 -6.08 14.79 3.79
C LYS A 182 -7.01 14.09 2.82
N ILE A 183 -8.02 13.45 3.36
CA ILE A 183 -9.04 12.74 2.58
C ILE A 183 -10.23 13.68 2.40
N ARG A 184 -10.75 13.77 1.18
CA ARG A 184 -12.00 14.47 0.87
C ARG A 184 -12.87 13.60 -0.01
N LYS A 185 -14.19 13.74 0.09
CA LYS A 185 -15.11 13.11 -0.85
C LYS A 185 -15.32 14.03 -2.06
N VAL A 186 -14.97 13.55 -3.26
CA VAL A 186 -15.19 14.25 -4.53
C VAL A 186 -15.91 13.27 -5.46
N ASP A 187 -17.07 13.66 -5.98
CA ASP A 187 -17.92 12.84 -6.87
C ASP A 187 -18.22 11.43 -6.34
N GLY A 188 -18.38 11.30 -5.01
CA GLY A 188 -18.67 10.02 -4.37
C GLY A 188 -17.43 9.18 -4.01
N PHE A 189 -16.22 9.57 -4.44
CA PHE A 189 -14.98 8.85 -4.19
C PHE A 189 -14.05 9.57 -3.22
N SER A 190 -13.23 8.81 -2.48
CA SER A 190 -12.16 9.36 -1.64
C SER A 190 -11.03 9.91 -2.51
N ASN A 191 -10.75 11.20 -2.34
CA ASN A 191 -9.70 11.93 -3.00
C ASN A 191 -8.57 12.23 -1.99
N TYR A 192 -7.32 12.11 -2.45
CA TYR A 192 -6.10 12.29 -1.64
C TYR A 192 -5.20 13.40 -2.19
N ASP A 193 -5.68 14.19 -3.15
CA ASP A 193 -4.82 15.08 -3.95
C ASP A 193 -4.21 16.19 -3.07
N LYS A 194 -4.92 16.62 -2.02
CA LYS A 194 -4.43 17.56 -0.99
C LYS A 194 -3.49 16.95 0.05
N SER A 195 -3.24 15.65 0.00
CA SER A 195 -2.25 15.02 0.87
C SER A 195 -0.85 15.37 0.40
N GLU A 196 0.06 15.65 1.31
CA GLU A 196 1.38 16.19 1.00
C GLU A 196 2.41 15.77 2.06
N PHE A 197 3.68 15.79 1.68
CA PHE A 197 4.78 15.67 2.63
C PHE A 197 5.09 17.03 3.25
N ASP A 198 5.43 17.00 4.53
CA ASP A 198 6.01 18.14 5.23
C ASP A 198 7.48 18.34 4.85
N ASN A 199 8.05 19.43 5.37
CA ASN A 199 9.50 19.63 5.29
C ASN A 199 10.24 18.48 5.99
N PRO A 200 11.37 18.03 5.42
CA PRO A 200 12.17 16.98 6.01
C PRO A 200 12.65 17.30 7.42
N ALA A 201 12.51 16.32 8.30
CA ALA A 201 12.84 16.43 9.70
C ALA A 201 13.01 15.02 10.30
N PRO A 202 13.86 14.88 11.34
CA PRO A 202 13.96 13.62 12.05
C PRO A 202 12.62 13.26 12.70
N LEU A 203 12.33 11.95 12.84
CA LEU A 203 11.13 11.48 13.52
C LEU A 203 11.16 11.89 15.00
N LEU A 204 12.29 11.66 15.66
CA LEU A 204 12.59 12.08 17.03
C LEU A 204 14.04 12.58 17.10
N GLU A 205 14.37 13.38 18.12
CA GLU A 205 15.74 13.82 18.38
C GLU A 205 16.63 12.72 18.99
N ASP A 206 16.00 11.69 19.56
CA ASP A 206 16.64 10.61 20.31
C ASP A 206 16.75 9.34 19.46
N ASP A 207 17.98 8.98 19.10
CA ASP A 207 18.29 7.80 18.29
C ASP A 207 17.88 6.48 18.96
N ASP A 208 17.99 6.37 20.28
CA ASP A 208 17.67 5.14 21.00
C ASP A 208 16.17 4.86 20.93
N LYS A 209 15.36 5.91 21.05
CA LYS A 209 13.90 5.81 20.86
C LYS A 209 13.50 5.50 19.42
N MET A 210 14.23 6.02 18.44
CA MET A 210 13.99 5.65 17.03
C MET A 210 14.33 4.17 16.79
N GLU A 211 15.36 3.65 17.43
CA GLU A 211 15.68 2.22 17.38
C GLU A 211 14.60 1.36 18.06
N GLU A 212 14.06 1.80 19.20
CA GLU A 212 12.92 1.14 19.85
C GLU A 212 11.70 1.08 18.92
N ILE A 213 11.33 2.21 18.30
CA ILE A 213 10.24 2.27 17.31
C ILE A 213 10.51 1.30 16.15
N TRP A 214 11.73 1.31 15.60
CA TRP A 214 12.11 0.43 14.50
C TRP A 214 11.93 -1.06 14.84
N LYS A 215 12.26 -1.47 16.07
CA LYS A 215 12.08 -2.85 16.55
C LYS A 215 10.62 -3.26 16.70
N THR A 216 9.69 -2.31 16.83
CA THR A 216 8.24 -2.60 16.91
C THR A 216 7.56 -2.77 15.54
N GLN A 217 8.29 -2.55 14.45
CA GLN A 217 7.74 -2.70 13.10
C GLN A 217 7.31 -4.14 12.80
N HIS A 218 6.21 -4.26 12.05
CA HIS A 218 5.70 -5.53 11.58
C HIS A 218 6.47 -6.00 10.35
N SER A 219 6.66 -7.32 10.20
CA SER A 219 7.21 -7.87 8.97
C SER A 219 6.25 -7.60 7.82
N LEU A 220 6.78 -7.14 6.69
CA LEU A 220 6.00 -6.92 5.48
C LEU A 220 6.00 -8.18 4.59
N GLN A 221 7.06 -9.01 4.67
CA GLN A 221 7.12 -10.29 3.95
C GLN A 221 5.98 -11.24 4.34
N GLU A 222 5.39 -11.09 5.53
CA GLU A 222 4.23 -11.88 5.93
C GLU A 222 3.09 -11.78 4.91
N PHE A 223 2.87 -10.61 4.30
CA PHE A 223 1.81 -10.41 3.30
C PHE A 223 2.08 -11.07 1.95
N LEU A 224 3.32 -11.53 1.74
CA LEU A 224 3.74 -12.30 0.57
C LEU A 224 3.88 -13.79 0.88
N ALA A 225 3.62 -14.21 2.13
CA ALA A 225 3.63 -15.61 2.50
C ALA A 225 2.61 -16.40 1.67
N PRO A 226 2.98 -17.57 1.10
CA PRO A 226 2.07 -18.40 0.29
C PRO A 226 0.74 -18.71 0.98
N ASP A 227 0.73 -18.85 2.31
CA ASP A 227 -0.46 -19.14 3.11
C ASP A 227 -1.54 -18.05 3.03
N ASN A 228 -1.16 -16.83 2.64
CA ASN A 228 -2.10 -15.73 2.37
C ASN A 228 -2.77 -15.83 0.99
N PHE A 229 -2.42 -16.83 0.19
CA PHE A 229 -2.93 -17.04 -1.17
C PHE A 229 -3.53 -18.44 -1.30
N LYS A 230 -4.77 -18.52 -1.77
CA LYS A 230 -5.39 -19.80 -2.08
C LYS A 230 -4.74 -20.42 -3.31
N SER A 231 -4.82 -21.75 -3.41
CA SER A 231 -4.33 -22.46 -4.58
C SER A 231 -5.09 -22.03 -5.84
N TYR A 232 -4.47 -22.20 -7.02
CA TYR A 232 -5.13 -21.92 -8.30
C TYR A 232 -6.47 -22.65 -8.42
N ASN A 233 -6.53 -23.92 -8.02
CA ASN A 233 -7.74 -24.73 -8.11
C ASN A 233 -8.84 -24.19 -7.19
N ASP A 234 -8.52 -23.80 -5.97
CA ASP A 234 -9.51 -23.23 -5.04
C ASP A 234 -10.04 -21.88 -5.54
N LEU A 235 -9.14 -21.04 -6.07
CA LEU A 235 -9.52 -19.77 -6.69
C LEU A 235 -10.39 -19.99 -7.92
N LYS A 236 -10.09 -21.00 -8.75
CA LYS A 236 -10.85 -21.35 -9.94
C LYS A 236 -12.25 -21.88 -9.59
N VAL A 237 -12.35 -22.81 -8.64
CA VAL A 237 -13.64 -23.31 -8.12
C VAL A 237 -14.48 -22.16 -7.56
N LYS A 238 -13.86 -21.24 -6.81
CA LYS A 238 -14.55 -20.06 -6.29
C LYS A 238 -14.99 -19.14 -7.44
N LEU A 239 -14.13 -18.89 -8.43
CA LEU A 239 -14.45 -18.07 -9.58
C LEU A 239 -15.69 -18.62 -10.31
N ASP A 240 -15.69 -19.92 -10.62
CA ASP A 240 -16.78 -20.58 -11.35
C ASP A 240 -18.10 -20.50 -10.58
N LYS A 241 -18.05 -20.75 -9.26
CA LYS A 241 -19.19 -20.55 -8.38
C LYS A 241 -19.72 -19.11 -8.40
N ILE A 242 -18.85 -18.10 -8.33
CA ILE A 242 -19.26 -16.69 -8.32
C ILE A 242 -19.83 -16.27 -9.67
N LEU A 243 -19.30 -16.79 -10.78
CA LEU A 243 -19.79 -16.51 -12.12
C LEU A 243 -21.05 -17.30 -12.48
N GLY A 244 -21.37 -18.37 -11.73
CA GLY A 244 -22.52 -19.23 -11.98
C GLY A 244 -22.29 -20.20 -13.15
N THR A 245 -21.05 -20.64 -13.34
CA THR A 245 -20.59 -21.52 -14.42
C THR A 245 -20.09 -22.85 -13.89
#